data_AF-A0A9Q1EY63-F1
#
_entry.id   AF-A0A9Q1EY63-F1
#
_cell.length_a   1.000
_cell.length_b   1.000
_cell.length_c   1.000
_cell.angle_alpha   90.00
_cell.angle_beta   90.00
_cell.angle_gamma   90.00
#
_symmetry.space_group_name_H-M   'P 1'
#
loop_
_entity.id
_entity.type
_entity.pdbx_description
1 polymer ?
#
loop_
_entity_poly.entity_id
_entity_poly.type
_entity_poly.pdbx_seq_one_letter_code
_entity_poly.pdbx_strand_id
1 'polypeptide(L)'
;MAALSGGSDPGKSTDQILEVGTALLKDFIFERVRRYGDGEAVVTRSQLGGTELCDPNHKKLARCLQQIGDELDSNTQLQSMINDASLKPNQDVFLQVACEIFSDGKFNWGRVVALFYFACRLVIKALVTKVPDIIRTIISWTIEYLQDHVINWIREQGGWDGIKAYFGTPTWQTVGVFLAGVLATVLVIRKM
;
A
#
# COMPACT_ATOMS: atom_id res chain seq x y z
N MET A 1 1.22 -23.94 -45.80
CA MET A 1 1.10 -22.48 -46.00
C MET A 1 0.56 -21.88 -44.71
N ALA A 2 1.16 -20.76 -44.31
CA ALA A 2 1.31 -20.23 -42.96
C ALA A 2 0.06 -20.19 -42.05
N ALA A 3 0.31 -20.51 -40.78
CA ALA A 3 -0.47 -20.08 -39.64
C ALA A 3 -0.29 -18.58 -39.41
N LEU A 4 -1.36 -17.89 -39.03
CA LEU A 4 -1.29 -16.59 -38.37
C LEU A 4 -2.15 -16.68 -37.11
N SER A 5 -1.55 -17.18 -36.03
CA SER A 5 -2.05 -16.95 -34.68
C SER A 5 -1.55 -15.55 -34.30
N GLY A 6 -2.48 -14.61 -34.16
CA GLY A 6 -2.19 -13.25 -33.76
C GLY A 6 -1.51 -13.24 -32.40
N GLY A 7 -0.27 -12.80 -32.37
CA GLY A 7 0.49 -12.61 -31.14
C GLY A 7 -0.16 -11.54 -30.29
N SER A 8 -0.76 -11.97 -29.18
CA SER A 8 -0.98 -11.11 -28.03
C SER A 8 0.39 -10.62 -27.56
N ASP A 9 0.63 -9.31 -27.70
CA ASP A 9 1.76 -8.63 -27.09
C ASP A 9 1.87 -9.06 -25.61
N PRO A 10 3.03 -9.55 -25.11
CA PRO A 10 3.12 -10.06 -23.73
C PRO A 10 3.24 -8.86 -22.78
N GLY A 11 2.18 -8.07 -22.69
CA GLY A 11 1.98 -7.14 -21.59
C GLY A 11 2.08 -7.94 -20.29
N LYS A 12 2.83 -7.43 -19.31
CA LYS A 12 3.05 -8.07 -18.00
C LYS A 12 1.76 -8.72 -17.51
N SER A 13 1.79 -10.02 -17.23
CA SER A 13 0.59 -10.73 -16.78
C SER A 13 0.08 -10.11 -15.47
N THR A 14 -1.22 -10.19 -15.20
CA THR A 14 -1.76 -9.66 -13.93
C THR A 14 -1.09 -10.33 -12.73
N ASP A 15 -0.73 -11.60 -12.85
CA ASP A 15 0.02 -12.34 -11.83
C ASP A 15 1.38 -11.71 -11.55
N GLN A 16 2.15 -11.36 -12.58
CA GLN A 16 3.44 -10.67 -12.41
C GLN A 16 3.26 -9.30 -11.75
N ILE A 17 2.23 -8.54 -12.13
CA ILE A 17 1.95 -7.24 -11.50
C ILE A 17 1.60 -7.44 -10.02
N LEU A 18 0.81 -8.45 -9.69
CA LEU A 18 0.42 -8.74 -8.32
C LEU A 18 1.60 -9.23 -7.47
N GLU A 19 2.48 -10.05 -8.04
CA GLU A 19 3.73 -10.49 -7.42
C GLU A 19 4.64 -9.31 -7.07
N VAL A 20 4.84 -8.38 -8.01
CA VAL A 20 5.63 -7.17 -7.77
C VAL A 20 4.98 -6.31 -6.69
N GLY A 21 3.65 -6.11 -6.75
CA GLY A 21 2.92 -5.35 -5.72
C GLY A 21 3.05 -5.97 -4.33
N THR A 22 2.97 -7.30 -4.25
CA THR A 22 3.17 -8.07 -3.01
C THR A 22 4.58 -7.89 -2.46
N ALA A 23 5.60 -7.99 -3.31
CA ALA A 23 6.99 -7.81 -2.90
C ALA A 23 7.26 -6.38 -2.42
N LEU A 24 6.74 -5.37 -3.14
CA LEU A 24 6.86 -3.96 -2.77
C LEU A 24 6.16 -3.66 -1.44
N LEU A 25 4.95 -4.17 -1.22
CA LEU A 25 4.22 -3.96 0.04
C LEU A 25 4.96 -4.57 1.23
N LYS A 26 5.46 -5.80 1.08
CA LYS A 26 6.21 -6.49 2.14
C LYS A 26 7.51 -5.77 2.48
N ASP A 27 8.28 -5.34 1.47
CA ASP A 27 9.49 -4.56 1.68
C ASP A 27 9.18 -3.20 2.31
N PHE A 28 8.09 -2.56 1.86
CA PHE A 28 7.63 -1.28 2.40
C PHE A 28 7.36 -1.38 3.91
N ILE A 29 6.55 -2.36 4.31
CA ILE A 29 6.20 -2.64 5.71
C ILE A 29 7.45 -2.98 6.53
N PHE A 30 8.31 -3.86 6.02
CA PHE A 30 9.51 -4.31 6.72
C PHE A 30 10.41 -3.12 7.11
N GLU A 31 10.76 -2.28 6.13
CA GLU A 31 11.65 -1.14 6.36
C GLU A 31 11.01 -0.09 7.27
N ARG A 32 9.69 0.12 7.15
CA ARG A 32 8.92 1.04 8.01
C ARG A 32 8.91 0.61 9.47
N VAL A 33 8.56 -0.65 9.73
CA VAL A 33 8.54 -1.20 11.09
C VAL A 33 9.94 -1.15 11.70
N ARG A 34 10.97 -1.48 10.91
CA ARG A 34 12.37 -1.40 11.35
C ARG A 34 12.77 0.02 11.77
N ARG A 35 12.32 1.05 11.05
CA ARG A 35 12.57 2.47 11.38
C ARG A 35 11.77 2.96 12.58
N TYR A 36 10.55 2.45 12.78
CA TYR A 36 9.73 2.70 13.97
C TYR A 36 10.26 1.99 15.23
N GLY A 37 11.13 0.99 15.05
CA GLY A 37 11.45 -0.05 16.03
C GLY A 37 12.50 0.27 17.10
N ASP A 38 12.73 1.52 17.47
CA ASP A 38 13.69 1.86 18.56
C ASP A 38 13.15 1.56 19.97
N GLY A 39 12.22 0.59 20.13
CA GLY A 39 11.62 0.27 21.43
C GLY A 39 10.94 -1.09 21.60
N GLU A 40 10.02 -1.52 20.73
CA GLU A 40 9.24 -2.76 20.98
C GLU A 40 8.70 -3.54 19.75
N ALA A 41 8.60 -2.93 18.57
CA ALA A 41 8.00 -3.56 17.39
C ALA A 41 9.09 -4.12 16.46
N VAL A 42 9.39 -5.42 16.58
CA VAL A 42 10.30 -6.13 15.67
C VAL A 42 9.49 -7.05 14.75
N VAL A 43 9.69 -6.91 13.44
CA VAL A 43 9.14 -7.84 12.45
C VAL A 43 10.26 -8.39 11.57
N THR A 44 10.26 -9.70 11.33
CA THR A 44 11.18 -10.33 10.38
C THR A 44 10.58 -10.37 8.98
N ARG A 45 11.42 -10.40 7.95
CA ARG A 45 10.94 -10.64 6.57
C ARG A 45 10.17 -11.95 6.45
N SER A 46 10.60 -12.98 7.19
CA SER A 46 9.91 -14.27 7.24
C SER A 46 8.49 -14.17 7.81
N GLN A 47 8.25 -13.36 8.85
CA GLN A 47 6.92 -13.11 9.41
C GLN A 47 5.98 -12.43 8.41
N LEU A 48 6.51 -11.53 7.58
CA LEU A 48 5.77 -10.89 6.47
C LEU A 48 5.58 -11.83 5.27
N GLY A 49 6.24 -12.99 5.26
CA GLY A 49 6.29 -13.89 4.10
C GLY A 49 7.00 -13.26 2.90
N GLY A 50 7.95 -12.35 3.14
CA GLY A 50 8.72 -11.65 2.12
C GLY A 50 10.14 -12.17 1.99
N THR A 51 10.69 -12.04 0.80
CA THR A 51 12.12 -12.20 0.51
C THR A 51 12.75 -10.83 0.29
N GLU A 52 14.08 -10.77 0.24
CA GLU A 52 14.76 -9.55 -0.18
C GLU A 52 14.43 -9.26 -1.65
N LEU A 53 14.17 -7.99 -1.98
CA LEU A 53 14.02 -7.58 -3.37
C LEU A 53 15.36 -7.77 -4.08
N CYS A 54 15.43 -8.60 -5.11
CA CYS A 54 16.67 -8.81 -5.87
C CYS A 54 16.79 -7.87 -7.07
N ASP A 55 15.66 -7.53 -7.70
CA ASP A 55 15.63 -6.72 -8.92
C ASP A 55 15.99 -5.25 -8.64
N PRO A 56 16.96 -4.66 -9.38
CA PRO A 56 17.39 -3.28 -9.17
C PRO A 56 16.29 -2.23 -9.40
N ASN A 57 15.34 -2.49 -10.31
CA ASN A 57 14.22 -1.58 -10.54
C ASN A 57 13.22 -1.67 -9.38
N HIS A 58 12.89 -2.87 -8.90
CA HIS A 58 12.06 -3.04 -7.71
C HIS A 58 12.70 -2.38 -6.47
N LYS A 59 14.02 -2.46 -6.30
CA LYS A 59 14.75 -1.73 -5.24
C LYS A 59 14.62 -0.21 -5.38
N LYS A 60 14.65 0.34 -6.60
CA LYS A 60 14.42 1.78 -6.82
C LYS A 60 12.99 2.16 -6.46
N LEU A 61 12.00 1.39 -6.91
CA LEU A 61 10.59 1.61 -6.58
C LEU A 61 10.35 1.58 -5.06
N ALA A 62 10.89 0.57 -4.37
CA ALA A 62 10.79 0.44 -2.93
C ALA A 62 11.40 1.64 -2.19
N ARG A 63 12.58 2.12 -2.61
CA ARG A 63 13.18 3.33 -2.05
C ARG A 63 12.30 4.57 -2.22
N CYS A 64 11.68 4.73 -3.38
CA CYS A 64 10.78 5.85 -3.60
C CYS A 64 9.49 5.74 -2.77
N LEU A 65 8.92 4.54 -2.64
CA LEU A 65 7.80 4.30 -1.70
C LEU A 65 8.19 4.68 -0.27
N GLN A 66 9.42 4.35 0.16
CA GLN A 66 9.93 4.79 1.46
C GLN A 66 9.98 6.31 1.59
N GLN A 67 10.48 7.04 0.58
CA GLN A 67 10.50 8.50 0.61
C GLN A 67 9.09 9.10 0.74
N ILE A 68 8.13 8.57 -0.01
CA ILE A 68 6.74 9.05 0.06
C ILE A 68 6.15 8.81 1.43
N GLY A 69 6.38 7.64 2.01
CA GLY A 69 5.91 7.39 3.35
C GLY A 69 6.55 8.34 4.38
N ASP A 70 7.80 8.79 4.17
CA ASP A 70 8.49 9.73 5.08
C ASP A 70 7.78 11.09 5.00
N GLU A 71 7.34 11.50 3.80
CA GLU A 71 6.50 12.68 3.59
C GLU A 71 5.11 12.52 4.25
N LEU A 72 4.47 11.36 4.16
CA LEU A 72 3.19 11.09 4.82
C LEU A 72 3.31 11.05 6.35
N ASP A 73 4.42 10.55 6.89
CA ASP A 73 4.71 10.56 8.33
C ASP A 73 4.84 11.98 8.88
N SER A 74 5.33 12.92 8.06
CA SER A 74 5.45 14.34 8.45
C SER A 74 4.10 15.06 8.60
N ASN A 75 3.01 14.49 8.07
CA ASN A 75 1.68 15.08 8.14
C ASN A 75 1.02 14.81 9.51
N THR A 76 1.09 15.78 10.42
CA THR A 76 0.60 15.64 11.80
C THR A 76 -0.90 15.34 11.91
N GLN A 77 -1.74 15.91 11.03
CA GLN A 77 -3.17 15.64 11.01
C GLN A 77 -3.45 14.18 10.63
N LEU A 78 -2.77 13.67 9.60
CA LEU A 78 -2.83 12.27 9.20
C LEU A 78 -2.36 11.36 10.34
N GLN A 79 -1.25 11.70 11.00
CA GLN A 79 -0.74 10.93 12.15
C GLN A 79 -1.75 10.85 13.29
N SER A 80 -2.40 11.97 13.62
CA SER A 80 -3.43 12.02 14.67
C SER A 80 -4.61 11.09 14.37
N MET A 81 -5.10 11.09 13.12
CA MET A 81 -6.22 10.24 12.71
C MET A 81 -5.86 8.75 12.73
N ILE A 82 -4.67 8.38 12.25
CA ILE A 82 -4.23 6.98 12.23
C ILE A 82 -4.08 6.40 13.65
N ASN A 83 -3.67 7.25 14.60
CA ASN A 83 -3.52 6.88 16.00
C ASN A 83 -4.86 6.84 16.76
N ASP A 84 -5.99 7.22 16.16
CA ASP A 84 -7.31 7.13 16.78
C ASP A 84 -7.65 5.67 17.17
N ALA A 85 -8.17 5.48 18.39
CA ALA A 85 -8.44 4.16 18.97
C ALA A 85 -9.51 3.36 18.19
N SER A 86 -10.38 4.03 17.43
CA SER A 86 -11.40 3.37 16.61
C SER A 86 -10.85 2.66 15.38
N LEU A 87 -9.68 3.06 14.86
CA LEU A 87 -9.03 2.40 13.71
C LEU A 87 -8.31 1.13 14.15
N LYS A 88 -9.05 0.08 14.49
CA LYS A 88 -8.48 -1.20 14.89
C LYS A 88 -7.87 -1.94 13.68
N PRO A 89 -6.80 -2.73 13.87
CA PRO A 89 -6.27 -3.60 12.82
C PRO A 89 -7.24 -4.77 12.59
N ASN A 90 -8.31 -4.53 11.81
CA ASN A 90 -9.29 -5.54 11.42
C ASN A 90 -9.79 -5.30 10.00
N GLN A 91 -10.49 -6.30 9.45
CA GLN A 91 -10.92 -6.30 8.05
C GLN A 91 -11.91 -5.19 7.74
N ASP A 92 -12.87 -4.94 8.63
CA ASP A 92 -13.90 -3.91 8.42
C ASP A 92 -13.29 -2.51 8.30
N VAL A 93 -12.34 -2.17 9.19
CA VAL A 93 -11.60 -0.91 9.13
C VAL A 93 -10.80 -0.82 7.84
N PHE A 94 -10.12 -1.92 7.48
CA PHE A 94 -9.35 -1.98 6.23
C PHE A 94 -10.23 -1.70 5.01
N LEU A 95 -11.31 -2.45 4.84
CA LEU A 95 -12.20 -2.36 3.70
C LEU A 95 -12.91 -1.00 3.62
N GLN A 96 -13.36 -0.44 4.75
CA GLN A 96 -13.97 0.89 4.76
C GLN A 96 -13.03 1.97 4.23
N VAL A 97 -11.77 1.98 4.70
CA VAL A 97 -10.78 2.95 4.23
C VAL A 97 -10.41 2.67 2.77
N ALA A 98 -10.20 1.40 2.40
CA ALA A 98 -9.87 1.04 1.01
C ALA A 98 -10.99 1.48 0.04
N CYS A 99 -12.24 1.17 0.35
CA CYS A 99 -13.39 1.62 -0.44
C CYS A 99 -13.50 3.14 -0.51
N GLU A 100 -13.27 3.85 0.59
CA GLU A 100 -13.33 5.30 0.62
C GLU A 100 -12.20 5.96 -0.20
N ILE A 101 -10.99 5.37 -0.23
CA ILE A 101 -9.88 5.84 -1.08
C ILE A 101 -10.29 5.86 -2.56
N PHE A 102 -11.11 4.91 -3.01
CA PHE A 102 -11.48 4.72 -4.42
C PHE A 102 -12.96 5.01 -4.71
N SER A 103 -13.69 5.66 -3.78
CA SER A 103 -15.16 5.79 -3.82
C SER A 103 -15.70 6.56 -5.03
N ASP A 104 -14.92 7.51 -5.57
CA ASP A 104 -15.29 8.29 -6.76
C ASP A 104 -14.93 7.61 -8.10
N GLY A 105 -14.42 6.38 -8.06
CA GLY A 105 -14.04 5.60 -9.24
C GLY A 105 -12.76 6.05 -9.95
N LYS A 106 -12.00 7.01 -9.40
CA LYS A 106 -10.74 7.47 -9.99
C LYS A 106 -9.54 6.68 -9.49
N PHE A 107 -8.62 6.37 -10.39
CA PHE A 107 -7.39 5.65 -10.07
C PHE A 107 -6.17 6.52 -10.40
N ASN A 108 -5.23 6.58 -9.46
CA ASN A 108 -3.93 7.21 -9.63
C ASN A 108 -2.94 6.60 -8.61
N TRP A 109 -1.64 6.79 -8.85
CA TRP A 109 -0.61 6.23 -7.98
C TRP A 109 -0.66 6.77 -6.54
N GLY A 110 -1.10 8.02 -6.35
CA GLY A 110 -1.28 8.59 -5.01
C GLY A 110 -2.25 7.77 -4.15
N ARG A 111 -3.35 7.28 -4.73
CA ARG A 111 -4.31 6.41 -4.05
C ARG A 111 -3.79 5.01 -3.78
N VAL A 112 -3.06 4.43 -4.74
CA VAL A 112 -2.38 3.13 -4.53
C VAL A 112 -1.37 3.23 -3.39
N VAL A 113 -0.59 4.31 -3.33
CA VAL A 113 0.37 4.56 -2.25
C VAL A 113 -0.36 4.83 -0.92
N ALA A 114 -1.48 5.56 -0.92
CA ALA A 114 -2.28 5.78 0.28
C ALA A 114 -2.80 4.46 0.87
N LEU A 115 -3.23 3.51 0.02
CA LEU A 115 -3.62 2.16 0.44
C LEU A 115 -2.44 1.40 1.06
N PHE A 116 -1.27 1.42 0.42
CA PHE A 116 -0.05 0.78 0.95
C PHE A 116 0.37 1.37 2.30
N TYR A 117 0.33 2.70 2.41
CA TYR A 117 0.65 3.42 3.63
C TYR A 117 -0.32 3.05 4.75
N PHE A 118 -1.63 3.03 4.47
CA PHE A 118 -2.63 2.65 5.46
C PHE A 118 -2.47 1.19 5.92
N ALA A 119 -2.25 0.25 4.99
CA ALA A 119 -1.97 -1.14 5.33
C ALA A 119 -0.74 -1.28 6.24
N CYS A 120 0.35 -0.56 5.92
CA CYS A 120 1.55 -0.52 6.76
C CYS A 120 1.26 0.00 8.17
N ARG A 121 0.42 1.03 8.29
CA ARG A 121 0.04 1.58 9.59
C ARG A 121 -0.86 0.64 10.40
N LEU A 122 -1.73 -0.12 9.76
CA LEU A 122 -2.46 -1.19 10.44
C LEU A 122 -1.52 -2.30 10.93
N VAL A 123 -0.49 -2.67 10.16
CA VAL A 123 0.53 -3.64 10.60
C VAL A 123 1.31 -3.12 11.81
N ILE A 124 1.78 -1.87 11.77
CA ILE A 124 2.45 -1.25 12.92
C ILE A 124 1.53 -1.25 14.14
N LYS A 125 0.25 -0.91 13.95
CA LYS A 125 -0.73 -0.93 15.04
C LYS A 125 -0.95 -2.33 15.59
N ALA A 126 -1.04 -3.35 14.74
CA ALA A 126 -1.14 -4.75 15.16
C ALA A 126 0.06 -5.20 16.02
N LEU A 127 1.27 -4.76 15.65
CA LEU A 127 2.49 -5.02 16.45
C LEU A 127 2.41 -4.33 17.82
N VAL A 128 2.02 -3.05 17.85
CA VAL A 128 1.89 -2.27 19.09
C VAL A 128 0.81 -2.85 20.01
N THR A 129 -0.34 -3.29 19.45
CA THR A 129 -1.43 -3.91 20.21
C THR A 129 -1.23 -5.41 20.43
N LYS A 130 -0.03 -5.94 20.17
CA LYS A 130 0.37 -7.35 20.41
C LYS A 130 -0.55 -8.39 19.76
N VAL A 131 -1.00 -8.13 18.53
CA VAL A 131 -1.77 -9.06 17.67
C VAL A 131 -1.04 -9.36 16.36
N PRO A 132 0.21 -9.87 16.40
CA PRO A 132 1.05 -10.04 15.21
C PRO A 132 0.50 -11.06 14.20
N ASP A 133 -0.41 -11.96 14.61
CA ASP A 133 -0.97 -13.00 13.74
C ASP A 133 -1.77 -12.41 12.56
N ILE A 134 -2.31 -11.20 12.71
CA ILE A 134 -3.11 -10.55 11.67
C ILE A 134 -2.26 -9.88 10.58
N ILE A 135 -0.94 -9.79 10.75
CA ILE A 135 -0.06 -9.08 9.82
C ILE A 135 -0.14 -9.65 8.41
N ARG A 136 -0.10 -10.98 8.28
CA ARG A 136 -0.24 -11.65 6.98
C ARG A 136 -1.62 -11.40 6.39
N THR A 137 -2.65 -11.38 7.22
CA THR A 137 -4.03 -11.13 6.80
C THR A 137 -4.21 -9.71 6.27
N ILE A 138 -3.60 -8.70 6.89
CA ILE A 138 -3.60 -7.31 6.38
C ILE A 138 -2.94 -7.23 5.00
N ILE A 139 -1.82 -7.93 4.83
CA ILE A 139 -1.14 -8.01 3.52
C ILE A 139 -2.08 -8.67 2.50
N SER A 140 -2.71 -9.81 2.84
CA SER A 140 -3.66 -10.48 1.96
C SER A 140 -4.81 -9.57 1.55
N TRP A 141 -5.47 -8.88 2.49
CA TRP A 141 -6.56 -7.95 2.15
C TRP A 141 -6.12 -6.86 1.18
N THR A 142 -4.89 -6.36 1.34
CA THR A 142 -4.33 -5.34 0.45
C THR A 142 -4.14 -5.86 -0.96
N ILE A 143 -3.61 -7.08 -1.08
CA ILE A 143 -3.34 -7.71 -2.37
C ILE A 143 -4.64 -8.16 -3.05
N GLU A 144 -5.59 -8.72 -2.30
CA GLU A 144 -6.94 -9.06 -2.76
C GLU A 144 -7.67 -7.81 -3.28
N TYR A 145 -7.65 -6.71 -2.53
CA TYR A 145 -8.27 -5.46 -2.97
C TYR A 145 -7.62 -4.91 -4.24
N LEU A 146 -6.28 -4.97 -4.34
CA LEU A 146 -5.58 -4.60 -5.57
C LEU A 146 -6.02 -5.48 -6.74
N GLN A 147 -6.06 -6.80 -6.55
CA GLN A 147 -6.45 -7.77 -7.57
C GLN A 147 -7.87 -7.52 -8.07
N ASP A 148 -8.81 -7.26 -7.16
CA ASP A 148 -10.22 -7.15 -7.51
C ASP A 148 -10.60 -5.79 -8.10
N HIS A 149 -9.92 -4.71 -7.68
CA HIS A 149 -10.37 -3.35 -8.00
C HIS A 149 -9.37 -2.50 -8.79
N VAL A 150 -8.05 -2.75 -8.66
CA VAL A 150 -7.01 -1.80 -9.10
C VAL A 150 -6.09 -2.38 -10.18
N ILE A 151 -6.00 -3.70 -10.28
CA ILE A 151 -4.98 -4.39 -11.08
C ILE A 151 -5.04 -4.06 -12.57
N ASN A 152 -6.25 -3.89 -13.11
CA ASN A 152 -6.44 -3.53 -14.52
C ASN A 152 -5.88 -2.14 -14.81
N TRP A 153 -6.15 -1.18 -13.93
CA TRP A 153 -5.57 0.16 -14.06
C TRP A 153 -4.04 0.12 -13.98
N ILE A 154 -3.47 -0.63 -13.03
CA ILE A 154 -2.00 -0.77 -12.94
C ILE A 154 -1.42 -1.37 -14.23
N ARG A 155 -2.11 -2.35 -14.83
CA ARG A 155 -1.70 -2.94 -16.12
C ARG A 155 -1.73 -1.90 -17.23
N GLU A 156 -2.78 -1.08 -17.31
CA GLU A 156 -2.89 0.02 -18.28
C GLU A 156 -1.77 1.06 -18.12
N GLN A 157 -1.23 1.24 -16.91
CA GLN A 157 -0.04 2.06 -16.67
C GLN A 157 1.29 1.39 -17.07
N GLY A 158 1.29 0.19 -17.64
CA GLY A 158 2.50 -0.58 -17.95
C GLY A 158 3.11 -1.32 -16.74
N GLY A 159 2.31 -1.49 -15.68
CA GLY A 159 2.73 -2.07 -14.41
C GLY A 159 3.32 -1.05 -13.42
N TRP A 160 4.02 -1.55 -12.41
CA TRP A 160 4.57 -0.75 -11.32
C TRP A 160 5.67 0.25 -11.71
N ASP A 161 6.18 0.20 -12.94
CA ASP A 161 7.14 1.19 -13.41
C ASP A 161 6.51 2.58 -13.60
N GLY A 162 5.20 2.66 -13.82
CA GLY A 162 4.47 3.91 -14.05
C GLY A 162 4.51 4.88 -12.86
N ILE A 163 4.68 4.37 -11.64
CA ILE A 163 4.82 5.19 -10.43
C ILE A 163 6.05 6.10 -10.51
N LYS A 164 7.08 5.73 -11.28
CA LYS A 164 8.29 6.55 -11.46
C LYS A 164 8.02 7.92 -12.03
N ALA A 165 7.00 8.05 -12.88
CA ALA A 165 6.60 9.34 -13.45
C ALA A 165 5.98 10.29 -12.42
N TYR A 166 5.52 9.76 -11.28
CA TYR A 166 4.91 10.54 -10.20
C TYR A 166 5.95 10.97 -9.16
N PHE A 167 7.11 10.29 -9.10
CA PHE A 167 8.21 10.67 -8.21
C PHE A 167 8.81 12.03 -8.61
N GLY A 168 9.09 12.88 -7.62
CA GLY A 168 9.67 14.20 -7.82
C GLY A 168 8.65 15.33 -8.06
N THR A 169 7.36 15.01 -8.10
CA THR A 169 6.30 16.04 -8.06
C THR A 169 5.92 16.35 -6.61
N PRO A 170 5.57 17.60 -6.24
CA PRO A 170 5.16 17.97 -4.88
C PRO A 170 3.76 17.44 -4.49
N THR A 171 3.31 16.34 -5.11
CA THR A 171 1.96 15.81 -4.98
C THR A 171 1.73 15.03 -3.68
N TRP A 172 2.78 14.57 -2.99
CA TRP A 172 2.62 13.71 -1.80
C TRP A 172 2.04 14.43 -0.59
N GLN A 173 2.27 15.74 -0.45
CA GLN A 173 1.54 16.55 0.54
C GLN A 173 0.03 16.50 0.28
N THR A 174 -0.37 16.58 -0.99
CA THR A 174 -1.78 16.46 -1.40
C THR A 174 -2.31 15.07 -1.13
N VAL A 175 -1.50 14.01 -1.33
CA VAL A 175 -1.87 12.64 -0.96
C VAL A 175 -2.08 12.51 0.55
N GLY A 176 -1.23 13.14 1.37
CA GLY A 176 -1.40 13.14 2.83
C GLY A 176 -2.68 13.84 3.28
N VAL A 177 -2.98 15.01 2.71
CA VAL A 177 -4.25 15.73 2.96
C VAL A 177 -5.46 14.91 2.49
N PHE A 178 -5.38 14.30 1.32
CA PHE A 178 -6.41 13.42 0.78
C PHE A 178 -6.68 12.24 1.73
N LEU A 179 -5.63 11.53 2.16
CA LEU A 179 -5.79 10.39 3.06
C LEU A 179 -6.32 10.82 4.44
N ALA A 180 -5.91 11.99 4.95
CA ALA A 180 -6.50 12.55 6.16
C ALA A 180 -8.00 12.82 5.98
N GLY A 181 -8.42 13.36 4.83
CA GLY A 181 -9.84 13.53 4.50
C GLY A 181 -10.62 12.21 4.49
N VAL A 182 -10.07 11.18 3.83
CA VAL A 182 -10.64 9.82 3.82
C VAL A 182 -10.81 9.27 5.24
N LEU A 183 -9.76 9.36 6.06
CA LEU A 183 -9.82 8.87 7.43
C LEU A 183 -10.81 9.66 8.28
N ALA A 184 -10.91 10.97 8.10
CA ALA A 184 -11.92 11.78 8.79
C ALA A 184 -13.34 11.27 8.50
N THR A 185 -13.67 11.00 7.23
CA THR A 185 -14.97 10.44 6.85
C THR A 185 -15.24 9.10 7.54
N VAL A 186 -14.29 8.16 7.48
CA VAL A 186 -14.44 6.84 8.11
C VAL A 186 -14.58 6.95 9.64
N LEU A 187 -13.79 7.82 10.28
CA LEU A 187 -13.85 8.05 11.72
C LEU A 187 -15.20 8.64 12.16
N VAL A 188 -15.76 9.56 11.37
CA VAL A 188 -17.09 10.13 11.65
C VAL A 188 -18.16 9.04 11.56
N ILE A 189 -18.15 8.22 10.51
CA ILE A 189 -19.12 7.13 10.32
C ILE A 189 -19.06 6.13 11.48
N ARG A 190 -17.87 5.84 12.02
CA ARG A 190 -17.72 4.88 13.14
C ARG A 190 -18.01 5.47 14.52
N LYS A 191 -18.09 6.80 14.65
CA LYS A 191 -18.44 7.49 15.89
C LYS A 191 -19.93 7.83 15.99
N MET A 192 -20.66 7.78 14.87
CA MET A 192 -22.12 7.85 14.81
C MET A 192 -22.75 6.49 15.12
#